data_AF-A0A519KZ89-F1
#
_entry.id   AF-A0A519KZ89-F1
#
_cell.length_a   1.000
_cell.length_b   1.000
_cell.length_c   1.000
_cell.angle_alpha   90.00
_cell.angle_beta   90.00
_cell.angle_gamma   90.00
#
_symmetry.space_group_name_H-M   'P 1'
#
loop_
_entity.id
_entity.type
_entity.pdbx_description
1 polymer ?
#
loop_
_entity_poly.entity_id
_entity_poly.type
_entity_poly.pdbx_seq_one_letter_code
_entity_poly.pdbx_strand_id
1 'polypeptide(L)'
;MTSIEKDVIDALENCASISLNTLGGINHLLEQNDDFYRSKLLDEILKIVLNDIDIGSQSELKDLTNFVNKCLTLNDDEIVVRELALAICSHTDILKGCFKELISLLTNSNRTGFFRSQYLLSAFSLSLHSSAYKYAFIAYMLEEENYQEELFKDSYFKILGLSYSHFNQEDLFEKLEQLIKVYPNDELLYELGMAHMNKALNSEKQIDVRKNFKIAKDYFTKVDNTAYSNAECYKTALEIFLGFFSSERESFNIEKILELKNRVELSN
;
A
#
# COMPACT_ATOMS: atom_id res chain seq x y z
N MET A 1 -3.94 22.26 -23.40
CA MET A 1 -3.62 21.09 -24.23
C MET A 1 -2.34 21.37 -24.99
N THR A 2 -1.26 20.77 -24.52
CA THR A 2 0.11 20.85 -25.01
C THR A 2 0.28 20.09 -26.34
N SER A 3 1.42 20.26 -27.00
CA SER A 3 1.74 19.49 -28.21
C SER A 3 1.87 18.00 -27.91
N ILE A 4 2.52 17.64 -26.80
CA ILE A 4 2.70 16.24 -26.37
C ILE A 4 1.34 15.55 -26.16
N GLU A 5 0.38 16.22 -25.52
CA GLU A 5 -0.96 15.65 -25.35
C GLU A 5 -1.65 15.36 -26.68
N LYS A 6 -1.47 16.24 -27.68
CA LYS A 6 -2.00 16.01 -29.03
C LYS A 6 -1.34 14.80 -29.68
N ASP A 7 -0.03 14.71 -29.60
CA ASP A 7 0.73 13.61 -30.19
C ASP A 7 0.32 12.25 -29.57
N VAL A 8 0.08 12.21 -28.26
CA VAL A 8 -0.43 11.02 -27.56
C VAL A 8 -1.87 10.68 -27.98
N ILE A 9 -2.77 11.66 -28.03
CA ILE A 9 -4.16 11.44 -28.48
C ILE A 9 -4.18 10.92 -29.92
N ASP A 10 -3.47 11.58 -30.83
CA ASP A 10 -3.42 11.19 -32.23
C ASP A 10 -2.85 9.77 -32.39
N ALA A 11 -1.85 9.39 -31.60
CA ALA A 11 -1.32 8.04 -31.60
C ALA A 11 -2.34 7.00 -31.10
N LEU A 12 -3.05 7.31 -30.02
CA LEU A 12 -4.09 6.43 -29.46
C LEU A 12 -5.28 6.26 -30.42
N GLU A 13 -5.74 7.35 -31.04
CA GLU A 13 -6.86 7.31 -31.99
C GLU A 13 -6.54 6.53 -33.27
N ASN A 14 -5.28 6.62 -33.73
CA ASN A 14 -4.83 5.95 -34.95
C ASN A 14 -4.18 4.57 -34.70
N CYS A 15 -4.17 4.09 -33.45
CA CYS A 15 -3.45 2.88 -33.03
C CYS A 15 -1.97 2.88 -33.48
N ALA A 16 -1.33 4.05 -33.48
CA ALA A 16 0.07 4.21 -33.87
C ALA A 16 1.00 3.97 -32.68
N SER A 17 2.21 3.46 -32.96
CA SER A 17 3.25 3.33 -31.94
C SER A 17 3.79 4.71 -31.56
N ILE A 18 3.80 5.02 -30.27
CA ILE A 18 4.41 6.22 -29.70
C ILE A 18 5.54 5.82 -28.74
N SER A 19 6.59 6.63 -28.73
CA SER A 19 7.81 6.39 -27.95
C SER A 19 8.30 7.65 -27.24
N LEU A 20 9.16 7.50 -26.24
CA LEU A 20 9.79 8.63 -25.55
C LEU A 20 10.60 9.52 -26.53
N ASN A 21 11.24 8.91 -27.52
CA ASN A 21 11.98 9.63 -28.56
C ASN A 21 11.06 10.49 -29.45
N THR A 22 9.87 9.97 -29.81
CA THR A 22 8.87 10.74 -30.57
C THR A 22 8.27 11.88 -29.75
N LEU A 23 8.29 11.78 -28.41
CA LEU A 23 7.90 12.85 -27.49
C LEU A 23 9.02 13.86 -27.22
N GLY A 24 10.17 13.76 -27.89
CA GLY A 24 11.30 14.66 -27.71
C GLY A 24 12.25 14.31 -26.55
N GLY A 25 12.05 13.16 -25.91
CA GLY A 25 12.88 12.68 -24.80
C GLY A 25 12.49 13.25 -23.44
N ILE A 26 13.06 12.68 -22.36
CA ILE A 26 12.66 13.03 -20.99
C ILE A 26 12.97 14.49 -20.61
N ASN A 27 14.06 15.05 -21.14
CA ASN A 27 14.40 16.45 -20.94
C ASN A 27 13.32 17.38 -21.51
N HIS A 28 12.75 17.04 -22.68
CA HIS A 28 11.68 17.83 -23.27
C HIS A 28 10.41 17.79 -22.41
N LEU A 29 10.09 16.64 -21.81
CA LEU A 29 8.99 16.53 -20.86
C LEU A 29 9.23 17.38 -19.61
N LEU A 30 10.47 17.39 -19.10
CA LEU A 30 10.87 18.17 -17.92
C LEU A 30 10.75 19.69 -18.12
N GLU A 31 10.94 20.16 -19.35
CA GLU A 31 10.84 21.57 -19.79
C GLU A 31 9.40 22.05 -20.02
N GLN A 32 8.41 21.15 -20.01
CA GLN A 32 7.02 21.54 -20.14
C GLN A 32 6.55 22.42 -18.97
N ASN A 33 5.49 23.19 -19.22
CA ASN A 33 4.86 24.03 -18.20
C ASN A 33 4.02 23.22 -17.20
N ASP A 34 3.56 23.87 -16.13
CA ASP A 34 2.77 23.22 -15.08
C ASP A 34 1.44 22.62 -15.59
N ASP A 35 0.84 23.18 -16.66
CA ASP A 35 -0.40 22.67 -17.25
C ASP A 35 -0.23 21.24 -17.79
N PHE A 36 0.94 20.92 -18.34
CA PHE A 36 1.26 19.56 -18.78
C PHE A 36 1.24 18.58 -17.60
N TYR A 37 1.79 18.96 -16.45
CA TYR A 37 1.81 18.10 -15.26
C TYR A 37 0.43 17.95 -14.59
N ARG A 38 -0.55 18.75 -15.02
CA ARG A 38 -1.95 18.66 -14.62
C ARG A 38 -2.80 17.88 -15.64
N SER A 39 -2.17 17.32 -16.68
CA SER A 39 -2.86 16.56 -17.71
C SER A 39 -3.49 15.28 -17.14
N LYS A 40 -4.65 14.94 -17.71
CA LYS A 40 -5.34 13.67 -17.46
C LYS A 40 -4.78 12.49 -18.26
N LEU A 41 -3.84 12.75 -19.17
CA LEU A 41 -3.16 11.73 -19.98
C LEU A 41 -1.79 11.37 -19.42
N LEU A 42 -1.44 11.90 -18.24
CA LEU A 42 -0.12 11.70 -17.66
C LEU A 42 0.16 10.24 -17.30
N ASP A 43 -0.86 9.45 -17.01
CA ASP A 43 -0.73 8.02 -16.79
C ASP A 43 -0.28 7.29 -18.05
N GLU A 44 -0.84 7.63 -19.22
CA GLU A 44 -0.41 7.08 -20.50
C GLU A 44 0.99 7.57 -20.89
N ILE A 45 1.30 8.85 -20.66
CA ILE A 45 2.65 9.39 -20.89
C ILE A 45 3.67 8.69 -20.00
N LEU A 46 3.36 8.46 -18.72
CA LEU A 46 4.23 7.75 -17.80
C LEU A 46 4.51 6.32 -18.27
N LYS A 47 3.51 5.60 -18.77
CA LYS A 47 3.71 4.25 -19.33
C LYS A 47 4.71 4.27 -20.49
N ILE A 48 4.58 5.23 -21.41
CA ILE A 48 5.52 5.41 -22.53
C ILE A 48 6.93 5.67 -22.00
N VAL A 49 7.07 6.60 -21.04
CA VAL A 49 8.37 6.94 -20.45
C VAL A 49 9.02 5.73 -19.78
N LEU A 50 8.28 4.98 -18.96
CA LEU A 50 8.82 3.84 -18.22
C LEU A 50 9.21 2.67 -19.13
N ASN A 51 8.51 2.48 -20.25
CA ASN A 51 8.82 1.42 -21.21
C ASN A 51 10.07 1.70 -22.04
N ASP A 52 10.35 2.98 -22.31
CA ASP A 52 11.37 3.38 -23.28
C ASP A 52 12.66 3.94 -22.67
N ILE A 53 12.66 4.29 -21.39
CA ILE A 53 13.81 4.93 -20.76
C ILE A 53 14.99 3.95 -20.58
N ASP A 54 16.20 4.40 -20.90
CA ASP A 54 17.42 3.64 -20.61
C ASP A 54 17.82 3.81 -19.14
N ILE A 55 17.68 2.73 -18.37
CA ILE A 55 17.96 2.68 -16.94
C ILE A 55 19.49 2.63 -16.69
N GLY A 56 20.31 2.44 -17.73
CA GLY A 56 21.76 2.35 -17.64
C GLY A 56 22.45 3.67 -17.23
N SER A 57 21.81 4.82 -17.45
CA SER A 57 22.37 6.13 -17.13
C SER A 57 21.87 6.70 -15.80
N GLN A 58 22.77 7.08 -14.91
CA GLN A 58 22.40 7.76 -13.65
C GLN A 58 21.71 9.12 -13.87
N SER A 59 22.00 9.82 -14.98
CA SER A 59 21.35 11.10 -15.27
C SER A 59 19.90 10.90 -15.65
N GLU A 60 19.60 9.90 -16.48
CA GLU A 60 18.23 9.62 -16.94
C GLU A 60 17.35 9.13 -15.79
N LEU A 61 17.89 8.34 -14.86
CA LEU A 61 17.19 7.96 -13.63
C LEU A 61 16.83 9.16 -12.75
N LYS A 62 17.73 10.15 -12.66
CA LYS A 62 17.49 11.39 -11.93
C LYS A 62 16.39 12.21 -12.61
N ASP A 63 16.44 12.31 -13.93
CA ASP A 63 15.46 13.05 -14.72
C ASP A 63 14.07 12.41 -14.67
N LEU A 64 14.01 11.07 -14.70
CA LEU A 64 12.79 10.30 -14.43
C LEU A 64 12.22 10.54 -13.05
N THR A 65 13.07 10.50 -12.02
CA THR A 65 12.66 10.80 -10.65
C THR A 65 12.07 12.21 -10.57
N ASN A 66 12.74 13.20 -11.18
CA ASN A 66 12.26 14.59 -11.19
C ASN A 66 10.92 14.72 -11.92
N PHE A 67 10.77 14.02 -13.04
CA PHE A 67 9.53 14.00 -13.82
C PHE A 67 8.37 13.44 -12.99
N VAL A 68 8.55 12.25 -12.40
CA VAL A 68 7.53 11.61 -11.56
C VAL A 68 7.19 12.46 -10.34
N ASN A 69 8.19 13.05 -9.67
CA ASN A 69 7.97 13.95 -8.54
C ASN A 69 7.13 15.17 -8.94
N LYS A 70 7.42 15.81 -10.08
CA LYS A 70 6.57 16.92 -10.57
C LYS A 70 5.14 16.47 -10.86
N CYS A 71 4.95 15.29 -11.46
CA CYS A 71 3.62 14.73 -11.68
C CYS A 71 2.87 14.53 -10.37
N LEU A 72 3.49 13.92 -9.35
CA LEU A 72 2.88 13.72 -8.03
C LEU A 72 2.50 15.04 -7.35
N THR A 73 3.35 16.06 -7.50
CA THR A 73 3.22 17.34 -6.79
C THR A 73 2.26 18.31 -7.46
N LEU A 74 2.03 18.21 -8.77
CA LEU A 74 1.18 19.15 -9.51
C LEU A 74 -0.15 18.55 -9.96
N ASN A 75 -0.25 17.23 -10.08
CA ASN A 75 -1.48 16.61 -10.56
C ASN A 75 -2.54 16.52 -9.46
N ASP A 76 -3.76 16.90 -9.83
CA ASP A 76 -4.93 16.92 -8.94
C ASP A 76 -6.05 15.98 -9.44
N ASP A 77 -5.74 15.06 -10.36
CA ASP A 77 -6.67 14.04 -10.86
C ASP A 77 -6.44 12.70 -10.14
N GLU A 78 -7.50 12.18 -9.51
CA GLU A 78 -7.45 10.95 -8.69
C GLU A 78 -7.03 9.71 -9.48
N ILE A 79 -7.40 9.62 -10.76
CA ILE A 79 -7.04 8.48 -11.60
C ILE A 79 -5.54 8.54 -11.86
N VAL A 80 -5.04 9.68 -12.32
CA VAL A 80 -3.62 9.85 -12.64
C VAL A 80 -2.74 9.59 -11.42
N VAL A 81 -3.09 10.13 -10.25
CA VAL A 81 -2.30 9.92 -9.02
C VAL A 81 -2.30 8.46 -8.59
N ARG A 82 -3.43 7.74 -8.74
CA ARG A 82 -3.48 6.30 -8.48
C ARG A 82 -2.58 5.53 -9.44
N GLU A 83 -2.61 5.83 -10.73
CA GLU A 83 -1.77 5.15 -11.73
C GLU A 83 -0.28 5.45 -11.51
N LEU A 84 0.07 6.69 -11.12
CA LEU A 84 1.42 7.05 -10.68
C LEU A 84 1.87 6.21 -9.48
N ALA A 85 0.99 6.05 -8.49
CA ALA A 85 1.30 5.25 -7.31
C ALA A 85 1.52 3.77 -7.65
N LEU A 86 0.68 3.19 -8.53
CA LEU A 86 0.83 1.83 -9.04
C LEU A 86 2.13 1.65 -9.84
N ALA A 87 2.50 2.64 -10.66
CA ALA A 87 3.74 2.63 -11.42
C ALA A 87 4.96 2.62 -10.48
N ILE A 88 4.94 3.42 -9.41
CA ILE A 88 6.00 3.43 -8.38
C ILE A 88 6.10 2.07 -7.68
N CYS A 89 4.96 1.51 -7.27
CA CYS A 89 4.92 0.19 -6.62
C CYS A 89 5.42 -0.93 -7.52
N SER A 90 5.28 -0.80 -8.84
CA SER A 90 5.70 -1.83 -9.82
C SER A 90 7.15 -1.66 -10.28
N HIS A 91 7.74 -0.47 -10.09
CA HIS A 91 9.09 -0.13 -10.56
C HIS A 91 9.96 0.44 -9.44
N THR A 92 9.90 -0.18 -8.26
CA THR A 92 10.55 0.31 -7.03
C THR A 92 12.06 0.50 -7.17
N ASP A 93 12.73 -0.35 -7.94
CA ASP A 93 14.18 -0.28 -8.18
C ASP A 93 14.61 1.00 -8.94
N ILE A 94 13.75 1.45 -9.87
CA ILE A 94 14.00 2.58 -10.77
C ILE A 94 13.52 3.88 -10.10
N LEU A 95 12.35 3.85 -9.48
CA LEU A 95 11.67 5.02 -8.90
C LEU A 95 11.97 5.24 -7.41
N LYS A 96 13.01 4.60 -6.88
CA LYS A 96 13.48 4.79 -5.49
C LYS A 96 13.81 6.24 -5.11
N GLY A 97 14.10 7.09 -6.10
CA GLY A 97 14.35 8.52 -5.89
C GLY A 97 13.11 9.30 -5.44
N CYS A 98 11.90 8.76 -5.67
CA CYS A 98 10.64 9.42 -5.33
C CYS A 98 10.30 9.36 -3.84
N PHE A 99 10.98 8.52 -3.05
CA PHE A 99 10.64 8.28 -1.63
C PHE A 99 10.56 9.57 -0.81
N LYS A 100 11.56 10.47 -0.94
CA LYS A 100 11.58 11.71 -0.17
C LYS A 100 10.41 12.65 -0.51
N GLU A 101 10.04 12.72 -1.78
CA GLU A 101 8.91 13.53 -2.22
C GLU A 101 7.60 12.95 -1.68
N LEU A 102 7.43 11.62 -1.71
CA LEU A 102 6.25 10.97 -1.15
C LEU A 102 6.08 11.26 0.35
N ILE A 103 7.16 11.19 1.14
CA ILE A 103 7.13 11.57 2.56
C ILE A 103 6.75 13.05 2.74
N SER A 104 7.32 13.94 1.93
CA SER A 104 6.97 15.36 1.94
C SER A 104 5.47 15.58 1.66
N LEU A 105 4.94 14.93 0.62
CA LEU A 105 3.53 15.03 0.22
C LEU A 105 2.58 14.44 1.26
N LEU A 106 2.98 13.40 2.00
CA LEU A 106 2.18 12.84 3.09
C LEU A 106 1.94 13.84 4.22
N THR A 107 2.91 14.70 4.49
CA THR A 107 2.82 15.76 5.51
C THR A 107 2.11 17.03 5.02
N ASN A 108 1.76 17.10 3.74
CA ASN A 108 1.11 18.27 3.15
C ASN A 108 -0.40 18.25 3.43
N SER A 109 -0.85 19.10 4.37
CA SER A 109 -2.25 19.23 4.77
C SER A 109 -3.19 19.76 3.67
N ASN A 110 -2.65 20.26 2.54
CA ASN A 110 -3.47 20.71 1.41
C ASN A 110 -3.86 19.56 0.48
N ARG A 111 -3.27 18.37 0.64
CA ARG A 111 -3.60 17.18 -0.14
C ARG A 111 -4.75 16.44 0.54
N THR A 112 -5.75 16.06 -0.26
CA THR A 112 -6.89 15.28 0.22
C THR A 112 -6.45 13.91 0.75
N GLY A 113 -7.27 13.31 1.60
CA GLY A 113 -7.01 11.99 2.16
C GLY A 113 -6.80 10.92 1.09
N PHE A 114 -7.51 10.98 -0.04
CA PHE A 114 -7.30 10.05 -1.16
C PHE A 114 -5.86 10.09 -1.69
N PHE A 115 -5.31 11.28 -1.99
CA PHE A 115 -3.95 11.40 -2.51
C PHE A 115 -2.93 10.93 -1.48
N ARG A 116 -3.11 11.33 -0.22
CA ARG A 116 -2.24 10.91 0.88
C ARG A 116 -2.24 9.38 1.02
N SER A 117 -3.37 8.70 0.83
CA SER A 117 -3.43 7.23 0.82
C SER A 117 -2.59 6.61 -0.31
N GLN A 118 -2.63 7.20 -1.51
CA GLN A 118 -1.81 6.72 -2.63
C GLN A 118 -0.32 6.92 -2.36
N TYR A 119 0.06 8.10 -1.85
CA TYR A 119 1.45 8.37 -1.49
C TYR A 119 1.95 7.45 -0.39
N LEU A 120 1.09 7.12 0.58
CA LEU A 120 1.40 6.21 1.68
C LEU A 120 1.71 4.81 1.16
N LEU A 121 0.88 4.30 0.26
CA LEU A 121 1.07 3.01 -0.39
C LEU A 121 2.40 2.96 -1.15
N SER A 122 2.71 3.98 -1.95
CA SER A 122 3.96 4.06 -2.71
C SER A 122 5.19 4.17 -1.80
N ALA A 123 5.12 4.98 -0.73
CA ALA A 123 6.21 5.11 0.23
C ALA A 123 6.47 3.80 0.97
N PHE A 124 5.40 3.10 1.39
CA PHE A 124 5.50 1.77 1.98
C PHE A 124 6.17 0.79 1.00
N SER A 125 5.72 0.72 -0.25
CA SER A 125 6.30 -0.17 -1.26
C SER A 125 7.81 0.09 -1.45
N LEU A 126 8.23 1.34 -1.61
CA LEU A 126 9.66 1.69 -1.72
C LEU A 126 10.44 1.34 -0.44
N SER A 127 9.82 1.42 0.73
CA SER A 127 10.47 1.12 2.01
C SER A 127 10.77 -0.37 2.21
N LEU A 128 10.05 -1.27 1.52
CA LEU A 128 10.32 -2.71 1.56
C LEU A 128 11.70 -3.07 0.95
N HIS A 129 12.22 -2.24 0.05
CA HIS A 129 13.45 -2.54 -0.72
C HIS A 129 14.71 -1.80 -0.22
N SER A 130 14.59 -0.93 0.78
CA SER A 130 15.70 -0.13 1.28
C SER A 130 15.64 0.05 2.79
N SER A 131 16.68 -0.37 3.52
CA SER A 131 16.73 -0.21 4.98
C SER A 131 16.67 1.25 5.42
N ALA A 132 17.31 2.16 4.67
CA ALA A 132 17.22 3.59 4.98
C ALA A 132 15.79 4.12 4.85
N TYR A 133 15.06 3.68 3.82
CA TYR A 133 13.67 4.08 3.61
C TYR A 133 12.73 3.41 4.60
N LYS A 134 12.97 2.15 4.97
CA LYS A 134 12.29 1.46 6.06
C LYS A 134 12.31 2.30 7.33
N TYR A 135 13.48 2.71 7.81
CA TYR A 135 13.57 3.48 9.07
C TYR A 135 12.94 4.87 8.96
N ALA A 136 13.09 5.55 7.82
CA ALA A 136 12.42 6.84 7.59
C ALA A 136 10.89 6.70 7.54
N PHE A 137 10.40 5.63 6.93
CA PHE A 137 8.97 5.33 6.85
C PHE A 137 8.39 4.97 8.22
N ILE A 138 9.10 4.16 9.01
CA ILE A 138 8.72 3.86 10.40
C ILE A 138 8.64 5.15 11.23
N ALA A 139 9.63 6.04 11.12
CA ALA A 139 9.60 7.32 11.84
C ALA A 139 8.34 8.11 11.48
N TYR A 140 8.01 8.22 10.19
CA TYR A 140 6.76 8.84 9.73
C TYR A 140 5.51 8.18 10.35
N MET A 141 5.42 6.85 10.33
CA MET A 141 4.28 6.10 10.89
C MET A 141 4.16 6.19 12.43
N LEU A 142 5.22 6.56 13.14
CA LEU A 142 5.15 6.75 14.58
C LEU A 142 4.74 8.18 14.93
N GLU A 143 5.21 9.15 14.15
CA GLU A 143 5.02 10.59 14.37
C GLU A 143 3.72 11.16 13.76
N GLU A 144 3.13 10.50 12.77
CA GLU A 144 1.90 10.98 12.15
C GLU A 144 0.71 10.93 13.14
N GLU A 145 -0.01 12.06 13.20
CA GLU A 145 -1.17 12.30 14.07
C GLU A 145 -2.37 12.87 13.29
N ASN A 146 -2.15 13.35 12.06
CA ASN A 146 -3.13 14.01 11.21
C ASN A 146 -3.82 13.03 10.25
N TYR A 147 -4.38 11.96 10.80
CA TYR A 147 -5.17 10.95 10.08
C TYR A 147 -6.69 11.12 10.29
N GLN A 148 -7.18 12.36 10.45
CA GLN A 148 -8.60 12.60 10.75
C GLN A 148 -9.54 12.39 9.54
N GLU A 149 -9.02 12.57 8.32
CA GLU A 149 -9.78 12.29 7.09
C GLU A 149 -9.99 10.78 6.93
N GLU A 150 -11.25 10.37 6.77
CA GLU A 150 -11.66 8.95 6.82
C GLU A 150 -10.90 8.06 5.83
N LEU A 151 -10.81 8.46 4.55
CA LEU A 151 -10.10 7.69 3.53
C LEU A 151 -8.61 7.50 3.84
N PHE A 152 -7.97 8.53 4.40
CA PHE A 152 -6.56 8.44 4.77
C PHE A 152 -6.37 7.63 6.05
N LYS A 153 -7.25 7.79 7.02
CA LYS A 153 -7.24 7.06 8.29
C LYS A 153 -7.23 5.55 8.10
N ASP A 154 -8.14 5.03 7.29
CA ASP A 154 -8.26 3.58 7.08
C ASP A 154 -7.02 3.06 6.34
N SER A 155 -6.55 3.80 5.34
CA SER A 155 -5.30 3.47 4.63
C SER A 155 -4.10 3.50 5.56
N TYR A 156 -4.05 4.46 6.48
CA TYR A 156 -3.00 4.58 7.48
C TYR A 156 -2.97 3.41 8.45
N PHE A 157 -4.12 3.02 9.00
CA PHE A 157 -4.23 1.87 9.90
C PHE A 157 -3.82 0.57 9.21
N LYS A 158 -4.30 0.36 7.97
CA LYS A 158 -3.91 -0.77 7.14
C LYS A 158 -2.41 -0.84 6.91
N ILE A 159 -1.82 0.25 6.43
CA ILE A 159 -0.38 0.28 6.13
C ILE A 159 0.45 0.18 7.40
N LEU A 160 -0.02 0.66 8.56
CA LEU A 160 0.63 0.46 9.84
C LEU A 160 0.69 -1.03 10.24
N GLY A 161 -0.44 -1.74 10.09
CA GLY A 161 -0.53 -3.19 10.31
C GLY A 161 0.37 -4.00 9.38
N LEU A 162 0.33 -3.69 8.09
CA LEU A 162 1.22 -4.29 7.10
C LEU A 162 2.70 -4.00 7.40
N SER A 163 3.01 -2.77 7.80
CA SER A 163 4.37 -2.37 8.18
C SER A 163 4.87 -3.18 9.36
N TYR A 164 4.06 -3.40 10.39
CA TYR A 164 4.42 -4.30 11.48
C TYR A 164 4.70 -5.72 10.97
N SER A 165 3.81 -6.25 10.12
CA SER A 165 3.93 -7.61 9.59
C SER A 165 5.21 -7.82 8.77
N HIS A 166 5.62 -6.83 7.97
CA HIS A 166 6.81 -6.89 7.13
C HIS A 166 8.11 -6.50 7.85
N PHE A 167 8.06 -5.53 8.76
CA PHE A 167 9.25 -4.97 9.40
C PHE A 167 9.56 -5.56 10.77
N ASN A 168 8.56 -6.17 11.40
CA ASN A 168 8.60 -6.74 12.75
C ASN A 168 9.22 -5.77 13.77
N GLN A 169 8.69 -4.54 13.83
CA GLN A 169 9.15 -3.51 14.77
C GLN A 169 8.09 -3.30 15.84
N GLU A 170 8.44 -3.55 17.10
CA GLU A 170 7.47 -3.50 18.21
C GLU A 170 6.85 -2.11 18.41
N ASP A 171 7.57 -1.03 18.13
CA ASP A 171 7.02 0.34 18.23
C ASP A 171 5.78 0.53 17.32
N LEU A 172 5.74 -0.11 16.14
CA LEU A 172 4.57 -0.08 15.26
C LEU A 172 3.38 -0.84 15.86
N PHE A 173 3.66 -1.96 16.52
CA PHE A 173 2.65 -2.74 17.23
C PHE A 173 2.08 -1.95 18.42
N GLU A 174 2.94 -1.31 19.20
CA GLU A 174 2.52 -0.44 20.30
C GLU A 174 1.66 0.73 19.80
N LYS A 175 2.00 1.33 18.66
CA LYS A 175 1.17 2.35 18.02
C LYS A 175 -0.22 1.81 17.64
N LEU A 176 -0.32 0.60 17.05
CA LEU A 176 -1.62 -0.04 16.78
C LEU A 176 -2.44 -0.25 18.06
N GLU A 177 -1.81 -0.74 19.14
CA GLU A 177 -2.48 -0.94 20.44
C GLU A 177 -2.93 0.37 21.09
N GLN A 178 -2.22 1.47 20.85
CA GLN A 178 -2.63 2.80 21.30
C GLN A 178 -3.82 3.30 20.47
N LEU A 179 -3.75 3.17 19.14
CA LEU A 179 -4.77 3.66 18.22
C LEU A 179 -6.12 2.98 18.46
N ILE A 180 -6.17 1.65 18.65
CA ILE A 180 -7.44 0.94 18.87
C ILE A 180 -8.18 1.41 20.13
N LYS A 181 -7.47 1.92 21.14
CA LYS A 181 -8.09 2.46 22.37
C LYS A 181 -8.79 3.79 22.14
N VAL A 182 -8.34 4.56 21.15
CA VAL A 182 -8.88 5.87 20.79
C VAL A 182 -9.91 5.75 19.67
N TYR A 183 -9.64 4.86 18.71
CA TYR A 183 -10.43 4.66 17.49
C TYR A 183 -10.79 3.17 17.35
N PRO A 184 -11.82 2.68 18.06
CA PRO A 184 -12.30 1.31 17.86
C PRO A 184 -12.89 1.19 16.44
N ASN A 185 -12.12 0.64 15.52
CA ASN A 185 -12.44 0.50 14.11
C ASN A 185 -12.05 -0.89 13.62
N ASP A 186 -12.82 -1.43 12.68
CA ASP A 186 -12.67 -2.78 12.15
C ASP A 186 -11.33 -3.03 11.47
N GLU A 187 -10.77 -2.06 10.75
CA GLU A 187 -9.45 -2.16 10.13
C GLU A 187 -8.36 -2.34 11.21
N LEU A 188 -8.41 -1.55 12.29
CA LEU A 188 -7.44 -1.69 13.40
C LEU A 188 -7.59 -3.02 14.14
N LEU A 189 -8.84 -3.48 14.35
CA LEU A 189 -9.09 -4.80 14.94
C LEU A 189 -8.53 -5.90 14.05
N TYR A 190 -8.77 -5.81 12.74
CA TYR A 190 -8.27 -6.76 11.76
C TYR A 190 -6.74 -6.79 11.75
N GLU A 191 -6.09 -5.63 11.64
CA GLU A 191 -4.63 -5.52 11.61
C GLU A 191 -3.97 -5.95 12.92
N LEU A 192 -4.58 -5.70 14.09
CA LEU A 192 -4.12 -6.26 15.36
C LEU A 192 -4.26 -7.78 15.41
N GLY A 193 -5.35 -8.32 14.86
CA GLY A 193 -5.53 -9.75 14.67
C GLY A 193 -4.40 -10.36 13.83
N MET A 194 -4.09 -9.74 12.69
CA MET A 194 -2.99 -10.13 11.80
C MET A 194 -1.63 -10.02 12.50
N ALA A 195 -1.39 -8.95 13.26
CA ALA A 195 -0.16 -8.73 14.00
C ALA A 195 0.08 -9.83 15.06
N HIS A 196 -0.95 -10.18 15.84
CA HIS A 196 -0.84 -11.30 16.78
C HIS A 196 -0.66 -12.64 16.07
N MET A 197 -1.30 -12.86 14.92
CA MET A 197 -1.06 -14.05 14.13
C MET A 197 0.40 -14.12 13.65
N ASN A 198 0.97 -13.01 13.20
CA ASN A 198 2.39 -12.92 12.84
C ASN A 198 3.31 -13.21 14.04
N LYS A 199 3.02 -12.66 15.23
CA LYS A 199 3.73 -12.99 16.48
C LYS A 199 3.67 -14.48 16.82
N ALA A 200 2.51 -15.11 16.62
CA ALA A 200 2.34 -16.54 16.86
C ALA A 200 3.17 -17.38 15.88
N LEU A 201 3.12 -17.07 14.58
CA LEU A 201 3.83 -17.82 13.53
C LEU A 201 5.36 -17.73 13.66
N ASN A 202 5.87 -16.63 14.20
CA ASN A 202 7.30 -16.42 14.43
C ASN A 202 7.78 -16.84 15.85
N SER A 203 6.91 -17.40 16.68
CA SER A 203 7.26 -17.79 18.04
C SER A 203 7.82 -19.22 18.10
N GLU A 204 8.95 -19.38 18.78
CA GLU A 204 9.55 -20.70 19.06
C GLU A 204 8.86 -21.45 20.21
N LYS A 205 8.09 -20.74 21.05
CA LYS A 205 7.47 -21.30 22.26
C LYS A 205 6.00 -21.57 22.04
N GLN A 206 5.59 -22.84 22.21
CA GLN A 206 4.20 -23.27 22.07
C GLN A 206 3.22 -22.46 22.93
N ILE A 207 3.63 -22.05 24.14
CA ILE A 207 2.78 -21.25 25.02
C ILE A 207 2.47 -19.87 24.44
N ASP A 208 3.46 -19.24 23.81
CA ASP A 208 3.34 -17.93 23.18
C ASP A 208 2.58 -18.01 21.85
N VAL A 209 2.75 -19.10 21.10
CA VAL A 209 1.93 -19.43 19.92
C VAL A 209 0.45 -19.47 20.31
N ARG A 210 0.11 -20.30 21.31
CA ARG A 210 -1.27 -20.45 21.79
C ARG A 210 -1.85 -19.15 22.32
N LYS A 211 -1.06 -18.38 23.09
CA LYS A 211 -1.48 -17.08 23.62
C LYS A 211 -1.82 -16.12 22.48
N ASN A 212 -0.92 -15.95 21.52
CA ASN A 212 -1.12 -15.01 20.42
C ASN A 212 -2.25 -15.44 19.48
N PHE A 213 -2.41 -16.73 19.18
CA PHE A 213 -3.56 -17.22 18.40
C PHE A 213 -4.90 -16.95 19.09
N LYS A 214 -4.98 -17.09 20.42
CA LYS A 214 -6.20 -16.73 21.16
C LYS A 214 -6.49 -15.23 21.04
N ILE A 215 -5.49 -14.39 21.25
CA ILE A 215 -5.66 -12.93 21.15
C ILE A 215 -6.06 -12.52 19.72
N ALA A 216 -5.41 -13.07 18.69
CA ALA A 216 -5.76 -12.84 17.30
C ALA A 216 -7.23 -13.21 17.01
N LYS A 217 -7.67 -14.38 17.49
CA LYS A 217 -9.06 -14.83 17.34
C LYS A 217 -10.04 -13.85 18.02
N ASP A 218 -9.71 -13.38 19.21
CA ASP A 218 -10.54 -12.43 19.95
C ASP A 218 -10.67 -11.08 19.22
N TYR A 219 -9.62 -10.65 18.50
CA TYR A 219 -9.68 -9.47 17.64
C TYR A 219 -10.57 -9.72 16.41
N PHE A 220 -10.35 -10.80 15.65
CA PHE A 220 -11.17 -11.11 14.48
C PHE A 220 -12.65 -11.32 14.82
N THR A 221 -12.96 -11.81 16.02
CA THR A 221 -14.35 -11.97 16.48
C THR A 221 -15.08 -10.63 16.66
N LYS A 222 -14.34 -9.53 16.88
CA LYS A 222 -14.91 -8.19 17.09
C LYS A 222 -15.11 -7.41 15.78
N VAL A 223 -14.52 -7.87 14.68
CA VAL A 223 -14.62 -7.23 13.37
C VAL A 223 -16.02 -7.49 12.79
N ASP A 224 -16.64 -6.47 12.17
CA ASP A 224 -17.85 -6.69 11.39
C ASP A 224 -17.56 -7.53 10.12
N ASN A 225 -18.00 -8.78 10.16
CA ASN A 225 -17.78 -9.76 9.10
C ASN A 225 -18.52 -9.45 7.78
N THR A 226 -19.43 -8.46 7.76
CA THR A 226 -20.07 -8.01 6.51
C THR A 226 -19.14 -7.13 5.68
N ALA A 227 -18.26 -6.37 6.32
CA ALA A 227 -17.26 -5.52 5.67
C ALA A 227 -15.92 -6.24 5.45
N TYR A 228 -15.57 -7.20 6.32
CA TYR A 228 -14.31 -7.94 6.28
C TYR A 228 -14.52 -9.45 6.28
N SER A 229 -14.99 -10.00 5.16
CA SER A 229 -15.23 -11.45 5.01
C SER A 229 -13.99 -12.30 5.34
N ASN A 230 -12.80 -11.78 5.08
CA ASN A 230 -11.52 -12.42 5.39
C ASN A 230 -11.31 -12.61 6.90
N ALA A 231 -11.81 -11.70 7.76
CA ALA A 231 -11.67 -11.81 9.21
C ALA A 231 -12.29 -13.11 9.74
N GLU A 232 -13.47 -13.48 9.23
CA GLU A 232 -14.14 -14.72 9.62
C GLU A 232 -13.37 -15.96 9.12
N CYS A 233 -12.75 -15.90 7.94
CA CYS A 233 -11.88 -16.97 7.45
C CYS A 233 -10.67 -17.18 8.39
N TYR A 234 -10.00 -16.11 8.80
CA TYR A 234 -8.88 -16.19 9.75
C TYR A 234 -9.33 -16.67 11.13
N LYS A 235 -10.46 -16.17 11.64
CA LYS A 235 -11.05 -16.65 12.89
C LYS A 235 -11.34 -18.16 12.83
N THR A 236 -11.97 -18.63 11.76
CA THR A 236 -12.29 -20.06 11.57
C THR A 236 -11.01 -20.91 11.53
N ALA A 237 -9.98 -20.44 10.81
CA ALA A 237 -8.68 -21.11 10.79
C ALA A 237 -8.05 -21.20 12.20
N LEU A 238 -8.11 -20.11 12.98
CA LEU A 238 -7.61 -20.09 14.35
C LEU A 238 -8.42 -20.99 15.29
N GLU A 239 -9.73 -21.12 15.10
CA GLU A 239 -10.57 -22.08 15.84
C GLU A 239 -10.10 -23.52 15.61
N ILE A 240 -9.82 -23.90 14.36
CA ILE A 240 -9.29 -25.22 14.01
C ILE A 240 -7.93 -25.45 14.69
N PHE A 241 -6.99 -24.50 14.57
CA PHE A 241 -5.67 -24.64 15.18
C PHE A 241 -5.74 -24.76 16.71
N LEU A 242 -6.56 -23.95 17.35
CA LEU A 242 -6.76 -24.01 18.80
C LEU A 242 -7.46 -25.29 19.24
N GLY A 243 -8.42 -25.80 18.46
CA GLY A 243 -9.11 -27.07 18.71
C GLY A 243 -8.17 -28.29 18.68
N PHE A 244 -7.19 -28.30 17.76
CA PHE A 244 -6.14 -29.31 17.77
C PHE A 244 -5.29 -29.27 19.04
N PHE A 245 -5.02 -28.07 19.59
CA PHE A 245 -4.22 -27.91 20.82
C PHE A 245 -4.95 -28.31 22.10
N SER A 246 -6.28 -28.18 22.13
CA SER A 246 -7.14 -28.52 23.27
C SER A 246 -7.62 -29.96 23.28
N SER A 247 -7.26 -30.77 22.27
CA SER A 247 -7.81 -32.11 22.04
C SER A 247 -9.35 -32.10 21.94
N GLU A 248 -9.90 -31.04 21.34
CA GLU A 248 -11.32 -30.99 21.00
C GLU A 248 -11.69 -32.13 20.05
N ARG A 249 -12.97 -32.53 20.07
CA ARG A 249 -13.44 -33.70 19.31
C ARG A 249 -13.13 -33.51 17.83
N GLU A 250 -12.61 -34.56 17.19
CA GLU A 250 -12.32 -34.59 15.76
C GLU A 250 -13.50 -34.09 14.91
N SER A 251 -14.74 -34.39 15.32
CA SER A 251 -15.96 -33.91 14.67
C SER A 251 -16.10 -32.38 14.62
N PHE A 252 -15.67 -31.67 15.66
CA PHE A 252 -15.70 -30.20 15.69
C PHE A 252 -14.71 -29.60 14.69
N ASN A 253 -13.50 -30.16 14.64
CA ASN A 253 -12.48 -29.72 13.68
C ASN A 253 -12.91 -30.01 12.23
N ILE A 254 -13.51 -31.18 11.97
CA ILE A 254 -14.05 -31.51 10.63
C ILE A 254 -15.16 -30.53 10.22
N GLU A 255 -16.09 -30.22 11.13
CA GLU A 255 -17.17 -29.24 10.87
C GLU A 255 -16.59 -27.87 10.49
N LYS A 256 -15.60 -27.39 11.23
CA LYS A 256 -14.94 -26.10 10.96
C LYS A 256 -14.13 -26.08 9.67
N ILE A 257 -13.48 -27.19 9.31
CA ILE A 257 -12.79 -27.32 8.02
C ILE A 257 -13.80 -27.23 6.87
N LEU A 258 -14.96 -27.89 7.00
CA LEU A 258 -16.02 -27.81 5.99
C LEU A 258 -16.60 -26.39 5.89
N GLU A 259 -16.80 -25.70 7.03
CA GLU A 259 -17.21 -24.30 7.06
C GLU A 259 -16.23 -23.41 6.29
N LEU A 260 -14.92 -23.55 6.58
CA LEU A 260 -13.88 -22.76 5.92
C LEU A 260 -13.83 -23.04 4.41
N LYS A 261 -13.89 -24.31 4.01
CA LYS A 261 -13.87 -24.70 2.60
C LYS A 261 -15.02 -24.05 1.83
N ASN A 262 -16.25 -24.15 2.34
CA ASN A 262 -17.43 -23.58 1.67
C ASN A 262 -17.31 -22.06 1.51
N ARG A 263 -16.72 -21.36 2.49
CA ARG A 263 -16.53 -19.91 2.41
C ARG A 263 -15.49 -19.49 1.36
N VAL A 264 -14.38 -20.22 1.26
CA VAL A 264 -13.35 -19.98 0.23
C VAL A 264 -13.92 -20.23 -1.17
N GLU A 265 -14.74 -21.27 -1.35
CA GLU A 265 -15.38 -21.57 -2.63
C GLU A 265 -16.42 -20.52 -3.05
N LEU A 266 -17.07 -19.84 -2.09
CA LEU A 266 -18.03 -18.75 -2.36
C LEU A 266 -17.36 -17.39 -2.64
N SER A 267 -16.06 -17.26 -2.37
CA SER A 267 -15.31 -16.01 -2.51
C SER A 267 -14.50 -15.91 -3.82
N ASN A 268 -14.49 -16.98 -4.63
CA ASN A 268 -13.89 -17.03 -5.97
C ASN A 268 -14.98 -17.02 -7.05
#